data_AF-A0A938R9W3-F1
#
_entry.id   AF-A0A938R9W3-F1
#
_cell.length_a   1.000
_cell.length_b   1.000
_cell.length_c   1.000
_cell.angle_alpha   90.00
_cell.angle_beta   90.00
_cell.angle_gamma   90.00
#
_symmetry.space_group_name_H-M   'P 1'
#
loop_
_entity.id
_entity.type
_entity.pdbx_description
1 polymer ?
#
loop_
_entity_poly.entity_id
_entity_poly.type
_entity_poly.pdbx_seq_one_letter_code
_entity_poly.pdbx_strand_id
1 'polypeptide(L)'
;MLARNRAELFDACKTIFGPEVSVSDDFLRYLQPFGLKTAYRKRAFETHPDRARAVGDHSADMHQRFQQVRSAYDVLLQYVENRSRRITGEPVFNGRRRQQYAARNHRQRGARRASDHYYQGRLPQRSLLLGQYLYYSGRISWRDLIDAIVWQSAQRPKIGQLALQSGIMSNQQVVTVLSHRSGSERFCDCARRFGFISSRQRATLIGQQRRMQRCIGEYFVENGLVSSPELSDLVAAQHKHNKRAFAW
;
A
#
# COMPACT_ATOMS: atom_id res chain seq x y z
N MET A 1 0.18 15.96 22.52
CA MET A 1 1.52 15.33 22.66
C MET A 1 1.99 14.92 21.27
N LEU A 2 2.54 15.87 20.51
CA LEU A 2 3.96 16.27 20.45
C LEU A 2 4.83 15.22 19.74
N ALA A 3 5.65 15.72 18.80
CA ALA A 3 6.29 14.99 17.72
C ALA A 3 6.98 13.69 18.18
N ARG A 4 6.43 12.54 17.76
CA ARG A 4 7.15 11.26 17.87
C ARG A 4 8.41 11.31 17.04
N ASN A 5 9.51 10.85 17.62
CA ASN A 5 10.83 10.95 17.04
C ASN A 5 10.88 10.14 15.73
N ARG A 6 11.52 10.66 14.69
CA ARG A 6 11.64 9.97 13.39
C ARG A 6 12.36 8.63 13.52
N ALA A 7 13.33 8.56 14.43
CA ALA A 7 14.02 7.31 14.77
C ALA A 7 13.06 6.25 15.32
N GLU A 8 12.14 6.64 16.21
CA GLU A 8 11.14 5.75 16.81
C GLU A 8 10.16 5.18 15.76
N LEU A 9 9.74 6.00 14.79
CA LEU A 9 8.90 5.55 13.68
C LEU A 9 9.65 4.60 12.74
N PHE A 10 10.93 4.84 12.52
CA PHE A 10 11.76 3.96 11.69
C PHE A 10 12.01 2.63 12.36
N ASP A 11 12.30 2.62 13.66
CA ASP A 11 12.48 1.38 14.42
C ASP A 11 11.17 0.61 14.52
N ALA A 12 10.04 1.27 14.76
CA ALA A 12 8.72 0.62 14.73
C ALA A 12 8.42 0.00 13.35
N CYS A 13 8.83 0.64 12.26
CA CYS A 13 8.73 0.08 10.92
C CYS A 13 9.63 -1.14 10.75
N LYS A 14 10.88 -1.11 11.26
CA LYS A 14 11.76 -2.28 11.23
C LYS A 14 11.23 -3.43 12.09
N THR A 15 10.58 -3.15 13.22
CA THR A 15 9.95 -4.18 14.07
C THR A 15 8.77 -4.85 13.37
N ILE A 16 7.93 -4.08 12.67
CA ILE A 16 6.72 -4.60 12.00
C ILE A 16 7.04 -5.26 10.65
N PHE A 17 7.92 -4.63 9.87
CA PHE A 17 8.19 -5.02 8.48
C PHE A 17 9.51 -5.80 8.31
N GLY A 18 10.35 -5.86 9.34
CA GLY A 18 11.66 -6.53 9.33
C GLY A 18 12.84 -5.54 9.34
N PRO A 19 13.99 -5.90 9.96
CA PRO A 19 15.17 -5.03 10.05
C PRO A 19 15.79 -4.72 8.68
N GLU A 20 15.60 -5.61 7.70
CA GLU A 20 16.03 -5.45 6.30
C GLU A 20 15.25 -4.38 5.50
N VAL A 21 14.18 -3.79 6.06
CA VAL A 21 13.41 -2.76 5.38
C VAL A 21 14.11 -1.40 5.49
N SER A 22 14.49 -0.83 4.33
CA SER A 22 15.01 0.54 4.25
C SER A 22 13.89 1.56 4.48
N VAL A 23 13.65 1.88 5.75
CA VAL A 23 12.66 2.88 6.14
C VAL A 23 13.14 4.29 5.79
N SER A 24 12.27 5.07 5.14
CA SER A 24 12.52 6.46 4.76
C SER A 24 11.30 7.33 5.04
N ASP A 25 11.44 8.65 4.96
CA ASP A 25 10.29 9.56 5.09
C ASP A 25 9.21 9.30 4.05
N ASP A 26 9.61 8.94 2.84
CA ASP A 26 8.67 8.62 1.78
C ASP A 26 7.93 7.31 2.10
N PHE A 27 8.62 6.31 2.65
CA PHE A 27 7.97 5.10 3.17
C PHE A 27 6.90 5.43 4.23
N LEU A 28 7.24 6.29 5.20
CA LEU A 28 6.29 6.74 6.22
C LEU A 28 5.12 7.53 5.63
N ARG A 29 5.32 8.30 4.55
CA ARG A 29 4.24 9.03 3.85
C ARG A 29 3.28 8.11 3.09
N TYR A 30 3.76 6.96 2.63
CA TYR A 30 2.95 5.99 1.88
C TYR A 30 2.31 4.92 2.76
N LEU A 31 2.82 4.70 3.97
CA LEU A 31 2.26 3.74 4.93
C LEU A 31 0.75 3.98 5.11
N GLN A 32 -0.07 2.98 4.77
CA GLN A 32 -1.54 3.03 4.88
C GLN A 32 -2.01 2.13 6.04
N PRO A 33 -3.14 2.45 6.70
CA PRO A 33 -3.65 1.66 7.82
C PRO A 33 -3.89 0.18 7.46
N PHE A 34 -4.33 -0.09 6.23
CA PHE A 34 -4.59 -1.45 5.76
C PHE A 34 -3.31 -2.28 5.60
N GLY A 35 -2.26 -1.71 4.99
CA GLY A 35 -0.97 -2.37 4.84
C GLY A 35 -0.29 -2.62 6.18
N LEU A 36 -0.40 -1.65 7.10
CA LEU A 36 0.09 -1.76 8.47
C LEU A 36 -0.63 -2.86 9.26
N LYS A 37 -1.97 -2.91 9.21
CA LYS A 37 -2.78 -3.96 9.84
C LYS A 37 -2.43 -5.36 9.32
N THR A 38 -2.16 -5.47 8.02
CA THR A 38 -1.80 -6.75 7.39
C THR A 38 -0.42 -7.23 7.86
N ALA A 39 0.58 -6.33 7.86
CA ALA A 39 1.92 -6.64 8.36
C ALA A 39 1.91 -6.98 9.85
N TYR A 40 1.15 -6.22 10.66
CA TYR A 40 0.97 -6.52 12.08
C TYR A 40 0.35 -7.89 12.31
N ARG A 41 -0.74 -8.26 11.63
CA ARG A 41 -1.35 -9.59 11.80
C ARG A 41 -0.38 -10.73 11.47
N LYS A 42 0.46 -10.55 10.44
CA LYS A 42 1.51 -11.51 10.08
C LYS A 42 2.55 -11.60 11.20
N ARG A 43 3.07 -10.47 11.67
CA ARG A 43 4.15 -10.44 12.66
C ARG A 43 3.70 -10.83 14.06
N ALA A 44 2.47 -10.50 14.44
CA ALA A 44 1.80 -10.97 15.64
C ALA A 44 1.58 -12.49 15.64
N PHE A 45 1.28 -13.09 14.48
CA PHE A 45 1.15 -14.54 14.33
C PHE A 45 2.50 -15.28 14.38
N GLU A 46 3.58 -14.64 13.92
CA GLU A 46 4.94 -15.17 13.96
C GLU A 46 5.59 -15.06 15.35
N THR A 47 5.17 -14.09 16.16
CA THR A 47 5.70 -13.83 17.51
C THR A 47 4.77 -14.27 18.63
N HIS A 48 3.67 -14.96 18.34
CA HIS A 48 2.66 -15.31 19.34
C HIS A 48 3.21 -16.30 20.39
N PRO A 49 3.01 -16.07 21.70
CA PRO A 49 3.52 -16.93 22.76
C PRO A 49 3.02 -18.38 22.71
N ASP A 50 1.79 -18.61 22.20
CA ASP A 50 1.27 -19.99 22.00
C ASP A 50 2.09 -20.81 20.99
N ARG A 51 2.86 -20.14 20.12
CA ARG A 51 3.73 -20.79 19.13
C ARG A 51 5.08 -21.21 19.71
N ALA A 52 5.48 -20.66 20.88
CA ALA A 52 6.69 -21.04 21.59
C ALA A 52 6.68 -22.52 22.02
N ARG A 53 5.50 -23.04 22.35
CA ARG A 53 5.30 -24.48 22.70
C ARG A 53 5.60 -25.43 21.54
N ALA A 54 5.57 -24.97 20.29
CA ALA A 54 5.79 -25.80 19.11
C ALA A 54 7.22 -25.68 18.52
N VAL A 55 8.00 -24.67 18.91
CA VAL A 55 9.32 -24.35 18.32
C VAL A 55 10.47 -24.55 19.31
N GLY A 56 10.19 -24.84 20.59
CA GLY A 56 11.22 -25.13 21.60
C GLY A 56 11.96 -23.89 22.12
N ASP A 57 11.49 -22.69 21.77
CA ASP A 57 12.10 -21.42 22.16
C ASP A 57 11.44 -20.87 23.44
N HIS A 58 12.21 -20.18 24.29
CA HIS A 58 11.79 -19.79 25.64
C HIS A 58 10.57 -18.84 25.61
N SER A 59 9.46 -19.27 26.22
CA SER A 59 8.14 -18.59 26.15
C SER A 59 8.16 -17.11 26.58
N ALA A 60 9.07 -16.74 27.49
CA ALA A 60 9.26 -15.36 27.94
C ALA A 60 9.76 -14.43 26.83
N ASP A 61 10.68 -14.89 25.98
CA ASP A 61 11.24 -14.10 24.87
C ASP A 61 10.21 -13.86 23.77
N MET A 62 9.32 -14.83 23.53
CA MET A 62 8.22 -14.68 22.57
C MET A 62 7.14 -13.72 23.07
N HIS A 63 6.84 -13.75 24.38
CA HIS A 63 5.92 -12.79 24.98
C HIS A 63 6.46 -11.35 24.84
N GLN A 64 7.75 -11.16 25.11
CA GLN A 64 8.40 -9.85 24.98
C GLN A 64 8.44 -9.36 23.52
N ARG A 65 8.74 -10.25 22.56
CA ARG A 65 8.69 -9.95 21.12
C ARG A 65 7.29 -9.58 20.64
N PHE A 66 6.25 -10.25 21.14
CA PHE A 66 4.87 -9.92 20.83
C PHE A 66 4.46 -8.54 21.36
N GLN A 67 4.85 -8.20 22.59
CA GLN A 67 4.61 -6.88 23.18
C GLN A 67 5.32 -5.77 22.37
N GLN A 68 6.55 -6.00 21.91
CA GLN A 68 7.28 -5.07 21.05
C GLN A 68 6.60 -4.87 19.69
N VAL A 69 6.11 -5.94 19.06
CA VAL A 69 5.36 -5.87 17.80
C VAL A 69 4.05 -5.11 17.97
N ARG A 70 3.33 -5.32 19.08
CA ARG A 70 2.09 -4.60 19.40
C ARG A 70 2.36 -3.11 19.64
N SER A 71 3.38 -2.77 20.43
CA SER A 71 3.79 -1.39 20.68
C SER A 71 4.17 -0.66 19.38
N ALA A 72 4.97 -1.30 18.52
CA ALA A 72 5.36 -0.75 17.22
C ALA A 72 4.15 -0.54 16.29
N TYR A 73 3.18 -1.44 16.30
CA TYR A 73 1.95 -1.29 15.54
C TYR A 73 1.11 -0.10 16.02
N ASP A 74 0.92 0.05 17.33
CA ASP A 74 0.16 1.15 17.91
C ASP A 74 0.83 2.51 17.61
N VAL A 75 2.17 2.54 17.64
CA VAL A 75 2.97 3.72 17.29
C VAL A 75 2.73 4.15 15.84
N LEU A 76 2.80 3.20 14.91
CA LEU A 76 2.62 3.45 13.48
C LEU A 76 1.15 3.75 13.14
N LEU A 77 0.20 3.09 13.80
CA LEU A 77 -1.23 3.30 13.55
C LEU A 77 -1.62 4.74 13.92
N GLN A 78 -1.19 5.20 15.09
CA GLN A 78 -1.43 6.57 15.53
C GLN A 78 -0.74 7.59 14.63
N TYR A 79 0.47 7.31 14.12
CA TYR A 79 1.13 8.18 13.13
C TYR A 79 0.34 8.27 11.83
N VAL A 80 -0.10 7.14 11.27
CA VAL A 80 -0.84 7.11 9.99
C VAL A 80 -2.23 7.74 10.12
N GLU A 81 -2.91 7.56 11.25
CA GLU A 81 -4.19 8.19 11.55
C GLU A 81 -4.05 9.70 11.74
N ASN A 82 -3.04 10.17 12.50
CA ASN A 82 -2.78 11.60 12.68
C ASN A 82 -2.26 12.27 11.40
N ARG A 83 -1.49 11.58 10.57
CA ARG A 83 -1.06 12.06 9.23
C ARG A 83 -2.28 12.27 8.34
N SER A 84 -3.22 11.32 8.35
CA SER A 84 -4.47 11.42 7.59
C SER A 84 -5.34 12.61 8.02
N ARG A 85 -5.24 13.01 9.30
CA ARG A 85 -5.88 14.22 9.86
C ARG A 85 -5.11 15.53 9.64
N ARG A 86 -3.82 15.48 9.24
CA ARG A 86 -2.99 16.67 8.96
C ARG A 86 -2.97 17.05 7.48
N ILE A 87 -3.11 16.08 6.58
CA ILE A 87 -3.18 16.30 5.12
C ILE A 87 -4.46 17.07 4.70
N THR A 88 -5.42 17.24 5.62
CA THR A 88 -6.57 18.16 5.46
C THR A 88 -6.20 19.64 5.60
N GLY A 89 -4.94 19.98 5.92
CA GLY A 89 -4.40 21.35 5.88
C GLY A 89 -3.28 21.49 4.84
N GLU A 90 -3.53 22.33 3.84
CA GLU A 90 -2.67 22.89 2.77
C GLU A 90 -1.84 21.98 1.82
N PRO A 91 -1.90 22.24 0.50
CA PRO A 91 -1.12 21.52 -0.51
C PRO A 91 0.23 22.21 -0.80
N VAL A 92 1.35 21.56 -0.45
CA VAL A 92 2.65 21.95 -1.01
C VAL A 92 2.85 21.27 -2.36
N PHE A 93 2.76 22.08 -3.40
CA PHE A 93 3.06 21.81 -4.80
C PHE A 93 4.52 21.34 -4.97
N ASN A 94 4.77 20.25 -5.70
CA ASN A 94 6.08 20.08 -6.34
C ASN A 94 6.02 19.16 -7.57
N GLY A 95 5.70 19.77 -8.71
CA GLY A 95 5.53 19.13 -10.02
C GLY A 95 6.82 18.74 -10.76
N ARG A 96 8.01 18.82 -10.12
CA ARG A 96 9.30 18.61 -10.80
C ARG A 96 9.97 17.25 -10.56
N ARG A 97 9.42 16.39 -9.70
CA ARG A 97 10.03 15.09 -9.35
C ARG A 97 9.63 13.92 -10.25
N ARG A 98 8.91 14.16 -11.34
CA ARG A 98 8.25 13.13 -12.17
C ARG A 98 9.20 12.34 -13.10
N GLN A 99 10.39 12.87 -13.41
CA GLN A 99 11.34 12.25 -14.35
C GLN A 99 12.57 11.60 -13.69
N GLN A 100 12.86 11.90 -12.42
CA GLN A 100 14.10 11.42 -11.76
C GLN A 100 14.00 10.00 -11.18
N TYR A 101 12.79 9.49 -10.88
CA TYR A 101 12.62 8.16 -10.27
C TYR A 101 12.92 7.00 -11.24
N ALA A 102 12.66 7.17 -12.54
CA ALA A 102 12.89 6.12 -13.54
C ALA A 102 14.39 5.87 -13.79
N ALA A 103 15.19 6.94 -13.86
CA ALA A 103 16.61 6.84 -14.22
C ALA A 103 17.52 6.40 -13.06
N ARG A 104 17.18 6.73 -11.80
CA ARG A 104 18.05 6.46 -10.64
C ARG A 104 17.96 5.01 -10.13
N ASN A 105 16.84 4.33 -10.36
CA ASN A 105 16.62 2.96 -9.88
C ASN A 105 17.32 1.89 -10.71
N HIS A 106 17.64 2.14 -12.00
CA HIS A 106 18.23 1.12 -12.86
C HIS A 106 19.69 0.79 -12.51
N ARG A 107 20.48 1.77 -12.02
CA ARG A 107 21.90 1.60 -11.69
C ARG A 107 22.16 0.97 -10.32
N GLN A 108 21.20 1.04 -9.38
CA GLN A 108 21.36 0.51 -8.00
C GLN A 108 20.77 -0.90 -7.82
N ARG A 109 20.18 -1.50 -8.85
CA ARG A 109 19.47 -2.80 -8.78
C ARG A 109 20.38 -4.04 -8.76
N GLY A 110 21.56 -3.98 -9.40
CA GLY A 110 22.48 -5.12 -9.48
C GLY A 110 23.06 -5.56 -8.13
N ALA A 111 23.32 -4.59 -7.23
CA ALA A 111 23.95 -4.85 -5.93
C ALA A 111 22.96 -5.17 -4.79
N ARG A 112 21.64 -5.06 -5.01
CA ARG A 112 20.62 -5.08 -3.94
C ARG A 112 19.70 -6.31 -3.91
N ARG A 113 19.88 -7.26 -4.83
CA ARG A 113 19.07 -8.49 -4.93
C ARG A 113 19.35 -9.53 -3.84
N ALA A 114 20.42 -9.36 -3.06
CA ALA A 114 20.85 -10.34 -2.06
C ALA A 114 19.92 -10.42 -0.81
N SER A 115 19.00 -9.47 -0.62
CA SER A 115 18.13 -9.39 0.57
C SER A 115 16.63 -9.32 0.22
N ASP A 116 16.21 -9.87 -0.92
CA ASP A 116 14.82 -9.84 -1.34
C ASP A 116 14.03 -10.99 -0.68
N HIS A 117 13.06 -10.67 0.17
CA HIS A 117 12.28 -11.65 0.92
C HIS A 117 11.21 -12.30 0.02
N TYR A 118 11.44 -13.54 -0.39
CA TYR A 118 10.49 -14.38 -1.11
C TYR A 118 9.61 -15.19 -0.15
N TYR A 119 8.36 -15.41 -0.54
CA TYR A 119 7.47 -16.28 0.22
C TYR A 119 7.80 -17.75 -0.05
N GLN A 120 7.95 -18.55 1.01
CA GLN A 120 8.27 -19.99 0.95
C GLN A 120 7.17 -20.88 1.55
N GLY A 121 6.03 -20.31 1.95
CA GLY A 121 4.94 -21.05 2.57
C GLY A 121 3.95 -21.63 1.56
N ARG A 122 2.85 -22.19 2.09
CA ARG A 122 1.73 -22.67 1.26
C ARG A 122 0.89 -21.51 0.73
N LEU A 123 0.41 -21.64 -0.51
CA LEU A 123 -0.52 -20.69 -1.10
C LEU A 123 -1.78 -20.51 -0.23
N PRO A 124 -2.16 -19.27 0.13
CA PRO A 124 -3.37 -19.01 0.91
C PRO A 124 -4.64 -19.53 0.23
N GLN A 125 -5.50 -20.20 0.99
CA GLN A 125 -6.82 -20.68 0.55
C GLN A 125 -7.87 -19.55 0.60
N ARG A 126 -7.56 -18.44 -0.08
CA ARG A 126 -8.47 -17.31 -0.28
C ARG A 126 -8.24 -16.74 -1.66
N SER A 127 -9.18 -15.93 -2.13
CA SER A 127 -8.97 -15.14 -3.35
C SER A 127 -7.79 -14.17 -3.19
N LEU A 128 -6.88 -14.21 -4.15
CA LEU A 128 -5.70 -13.36 -4.22
C LEU A 128 -5.81 -12.42 -5.42
N LEU A 129 -5.42 -11.16 -5.22
CA LEU A 129 -5.16 -10.24 -6.33
C LEU A 129 -3.87 -10.68 -7.05
N LEU A 130 -3.70 -10.31 -8.32
CA LEU A 130 -2.55 -10.74 -9.14
C LEU A 130 -1.20 -10.56 -8.44
N GLY A 131 -0.90 -9.36 -7.93
CA GLY A 131 0.36 -9.12 -7.23
C GLY A 131 0.53 -9.98 -5.96
N GLN A 132 -0.56 -10.25 -5.23
CA GLN A 132 -0.50 -11.14 -4.06
C GLN A 132 -0.24 -12.59 -4.50
N TYR A 133 -0.87 -13.03 -5.59
CA TYR A 133 -0.65 -14.37 -6.14
C TYR A 133 0.81 -14.55 -6.58
N LEU A 134 1.38 -13.57 -7.27
CA LEU A 134 2.79 -13.61 -7.69
C LEU A 134 3.74 -13.68 -6.49
N TYR A 135 3.45 -12.94 -5.43
CA TYR A 135 4.25 -12.97 -4.20
C TYR A 135 4.15 -14.33 -3.50
N TYR A 136 2.93 -14.81 -3.25
CA TYR A 136 2.71 -16.08 -2.55
C TYR A 136 3.08 -17.33 -3.37
N SER A 137 3.19 -17.22 -4.69
CA SER A 137 3.75 -18.26 -5.56
C SER A 137 5.27 -18.20 -5.69
N GLY A 138 5.92 -17.25 -5.01
CA GLY A 138 7.38 -17.09 -5.03
C GLY A 138 7.93 -16.47 -6.32
N ARG A 139 7.08 -15.96 -7.22
CA ARG A 139 7.47 -15.37 -8.51
C ARG A 139 8.06 -13.97 -8.37
N ILE A 140 7.62 -13.22 -7.37
CA ILE A 140 8.14 -11.89 -7.05
C ILE A 140 8.45 -11.79 -5.56
N SER A 141 9.38 -10.92 -5.19
CA SER A 141 9.67 -10.66 -3.79
C SER A 141 8.60 -9.78 -3.15
N TRP A 142 8.60 -9.69 -1.81
CA TRP A 142 7.74 -8.73 -1.11
C TRP A 142 8.04 -7.28 -1.54
N ARG A 143 9.31 -6.95 -1.79
CA ARG A 143 9.71 -5.63 -2.26
C ARG A 143 9.10 -5.32 -3.62
N ASP A 144 9.20 -6.25 -4.57
CA ASP A 144 8.62 -6.08 -5.91
C ASP A 144 7.11 -5.84 -5.84
N LEU A 145 6.40 -6.54 -4.95
CA LEU A 145 4.98 -6.32 -4.73
C LEU A 145 4.69 -4.91 -4.21
N ILE A 146 5.45 -4.44 -3.21
CA ILE A 146 5.27 -3.09 -2.67
C ILE A 146 5.58 -2.03 -3.74
N ASP A 147 6.68 -2.17 -4.47
CA ASP A 147 7.06 -1.22 -5.52
C ASP A 147 6.01 -1.17 -6.63
N ALA A 148 5.46 -2.32 -7.03
CA ALA A 148 4.38 -2.41 -8.00
C ALA A 148 3.10 -1.70 -7.51
N ILE A 149 2.74 -1.87 -6.24
CA ILE A 149 1.58 -1.19 -5.63
C ILE A 149 1.81 0.33 -5.60
N VAL A 150 3.01 0.77 -5.21
CA VAL A 150 3.38 2.19 -5.18
C VAL A 150 3.31 2.77 -6.59
N TRP A 151 3.93 2.11 -7.57
CA TRP A 151 3.90 2.49 -8.98
C TRP A 151 2.47 2.63 -9.51
N GLN A 152 1.62 1.64 -9.24
CA GLN A 152 0.23 1.64 -9.70
C GLN A 152 -0.57 2.78 -9.06
N SER A 153 -0.35 3.03 -7.76
CA SER A 153 -1.04 4.07 -7.02
C SER A 153 -0.62 5.49 -7.43
N ALA A 154 0.65 5.68 -7.79
CA ALA A 154 1.19 6.97 -8.19
C ALA A 154 0.57 7.51 -9.50
N GLN A 155 0.02 6.62 -10.31
CA GLN A 155 -0.65 6.96 -11.57
C GLN A 155 -2.10 7.40 -11.36
N ARG A 156 -2.67 7.20 -10.18
CA ARG A 156 -4.06 7.56 -9.88
C ARG A 156 -4.13 8.99 -9.32
N PRO A 157 -4.45 10.01 -10.13
CA PRO A 157 -4.64 11.36 -9.62
C PRO A 157 -5.78 11.41 -8.61
N LYS A 158 -5.70 12.35 -7.66
CA LYS A 158 -6.79 12.54 -6.68
C LYS A 158 -8.06 12.99 -7.42
N ILE A 159 -9.21 12.46 -7.02
CA ILE A 159 -10.45 12.71 -7.78
C ILE A 159 -10.89 14.19 -7.72
N GLY A 160 -10.58 14.90 -6.64
CA GLY A 160 -10.79 16.36 -6.56
C GLY A 160 -9.91 17.14 -7.54
N GLN A 161 -8.66 16.68 -7.79
CA GLN A 161 -7.80 17.27 -8.80
C GLN A 161 -8.36 17.05 -10.21
N LEU A 162 -8.89 15.86 -10.49
CA LEU A 162 -9.59 15.59 -11.76
C LEU A 162 -10.83 16.46 -11.92
N ALA A 163 -11.57 16.72 -10.84
CA ALA A 163 -12.73 17.60 -10.87
C ALA A 163 -12.37 19.04 -11.22
N LEU A 164 -11.25 19.55 -10.69
CA LEU A 164 -10.70 20.86 -11.07
C LEU A 164 -10.25 20.88 -12.53
N GLN A 165 -9.43 19.92 -12.92
CA GLN A 165 -8.87 19.85 -14.27
C GLN A 165 -9.94 19.68 -15.36
N SER A 166 -11.04 18.99 -15.02
CA SER A 166 -12.16 18.79 -15.94
C SER A 166 -13.17 19.94 -15.94
N GLY A 167 -12.95 21.00 -15.14
CA GLY A 167 -13.90 22.10 -14.99
C GLY A 167 -15.23 21.71 -14.32
N ILE A 168 -15.32 20.50 -13.74
CA ILE A 168 -16.53 19.99 -13.09
C ILE A 168 -16.74 20.65 -11.72
N MET A 169 -15.66 21.05 -11.06
CA MET A 169 -15.70 21.78 -9.79
C MET A 169 -14.68 22.93 -9.80
N SER A 170 -14.98 24.00 -9.07
CA SER A 170 -14.03 25.08 -8.77
C SER A 170 -13.13 24.73 -7.58
N ASN A 171 -12.03 25.48 -7.40
CA ASN A 171 -11.12 25.29 -6.26
C ASN A 171 -11.85 25.44 -4.92
N GLN A 172 -12.69 26.47 -4.81
CA GLN A 172 -13.53 26.70 -3.63
C GLN A 172 -14.43 25.50 -3.33
N GLN A 173 -15.11 24.95 -4.33
CA GLN A 173 -15.97 23.77 -4.16
C GLN A 173 -15.18 22.54 -3.69
N VAL A 174 -13.96 22.34 -4.20
CA VAL A 174 -13.10 21.23 -3.76
C VAL A 174 -12.65 21.41 -2.31
N VAL A 175 -12.23 22.62 -1.91
CA VAL A 175 -11.86 22.93 -0.53
C VAL A 175 -13.04 22.72 0.42
N THR A 176 -14.24 23.15 0.03
CA THR A 176 -15.47 22.93 0.82
C THR A 176 -15.73 21.45 1.04
N VAL A 177 -15.64 20.63 -0.02
CA VAL A 177 -15.80 19.17 0.10
C VAL A 177 -14.73 18.57 1.01
N LEU A 178 -13.46 18.95 0.86
CA LEU A 178 -12.39 18.41 1.71
C LEU A 178 -12.55 18.78 3.18
N SER A 179 -13.11 19.95 3.47
CA SER A 179 -13.31 20.45 4.84
C SER A 179 -14.51 19.82 5.55
N HIS A 180 -15.57 19.47 4.81
CA HIS A 180 -16.84 18.98 5.37
C HIS A 180 -17.08 17.48 5.19
N ARG A 181 -16.16 16.77 4.53
CA ARG A 181 -16.25 15.33 4.32
C ARG A 181 -15.89 14.61 5.61
N SER A 182 -16.74 13.67 6.03
CA SER A 182 -16.41 12.78 7.16
C SER A 182 -15.25 11.83 6.79
N GLY A 183 -14.52 11.31 7.78
CA GLY A 183 -13.33 10.48 7.53
C GLY A 183 -13.58 9.23 6.67
N SER A 184 -14.81 8.70 6.68
CA SER A 184 -15.22 7.52 5.90
C SER A 184 -16.01 7.87 4.63
N GLU A 185 -16.52 9.10 4.49
CA GLU A 185 -17.28 9.53 3.31
C GLU A 185 -16.37 9.65 2.09
N ARG A 186 -16.85 9.21 0.93
CA ARG A 186 -16.10 9.34 -0.33
C ARG A 186 -16.22 10.77 -0.83
N PHE A 187 -15.16 11.26 -1.47
CA PHE A 187 -15.13 12.64 -2.00
C PHE A 187 -16.33 12.97 -2.91
N CYS A 188 -16.64 12.10 -3.87
CA CYS A 188 -17.77 12.33 -4.78
C CYS A 188 -19.13 12.23 -4.10
N ASP A 189 -19.24 11.51 -2.99
CA ASP A 189 -20.50 11.41 -2.25
C ASP A 189 -20.75 12.71 -1.47
N CYS A 190 -19.71 13.23 -0.82
CA CYS A 190 -19.73 14.56 -0.21
C CYS A 190 -20.00 15.67 -1.25
N ALA A 191 -19.32 15.64 -2.39
CA ALA A 191 -19.53 16.62 -3.47
C ALA A 191 -20.96 16.60 -4.02
N ARG A 192 -21.60 15.41 -4.08
CA ARG A 192 -23.02 15.29 -4.44
C ARG A 192 -23.94 15.84 -3.36
N ARG A 193 -23.63 15.61 -2.09
CA ARG A 193 -24.39 16.14 -0.94
C ARG A 193 -24.44 17.67 -0.96
N PHE A 194 -23.36 18.33 -1.37
CA PHE A 194 -23.30 19.78 -1.57
C PHE A 194 -23.87 20.27 -2.91
N GLY A 195 -24.37 19.38 -3.76
CA GLY A 195 -24.89 19.75 -5.08
C GLY A 195 -23.84 20.19 -6.10
N PHE A 196 -22.54 20.05 -5.81
CA PHE A 196 -21.47 20.49 -6.70
C PHE A 196 -21.29 19.59 -7.92
N ILE A 197 -21.70 18.32 -7.83
CA ILE A 197 -21.64 17.38 -8.95
C ILE A 197 -22.91 16.54 -9.06
N SER A 198 -23.28 16.19 -10.28
CA SER A 198 -24.35 15.25 -10.61
C SER A 198 -23.89 13.79 -10.58
N SER A 199 -24.84 12.84 -10.61
CA SER A 199 -24.55 11.40 -10.79
C SER A 199 -23.74 11.10 -12.04
N ARG A 200 -24.03 11.81 -13.14
CA ARG A 200 -23.31 11.68 -14.42
C ARG A 200 -21.87 12.16 -14.28
N GLN A 201 -21.65 13.34 -13.70
CA GLN A 201 -20.30 13.88 -13.46
C GLN A 201 -19.48 12.99 -12.50
N ARG A 202 -20.11 12.42 -11.47
CA ARG A 202 -19.46 11.40 -10.61
C ARG A 202 -18.98 10.20 -11.43
N ALA A 203 -19.84 9.64 -12.29
CA ALA A 203 -19.45 8.52 -13.15
C ALA A 203 -18.30 8.89 -14.10
N THR A 204 -18.35 10.08 -14.69
CA THR A 204 -17.28 10.62 -15.53
C THR A 204 -15.94 10.72 -14.79
N LEU A 205 -15.92 11.31 -13.59
CA LEU A 205 -14.71 11.46 -12.78
C LEU A 205 -14.12 10.11 -12.36
N ILE A 206 -14.96 9.17 -11.94
CA ILE A 206 -14.53 7.82 -11.57
C ILE A 206 -13.98 7.09 -12.80
N GLY A 207 -14.65 7.22 -13.96
CA GLY A 207 -14.21 6.63 -15.22
C GLY A 207 -12.86 7.18 -15.67
N GLN A 208 -12.68 8.50 -15.69
CA GLN A 208 -11.41 9.16 -15.98
C GLN A 208 -10.30 8.67 -15.04
N GLN A 209 -10.56 8.66 -13.73
CA GLN A 209 -9.57 8.21 -12.74
C GLN A 209 -9.16 6.74 -12.96
N ARG A 210 -10.10 5.87 -13.32
CA ARG A 210 -9.83 4.46 -13.61
C ARG A 210 -8.99 4.28 -14.88
N ARG A 211 -9.29 5.04 -15.94
CA ARG A 211 -8.54 4.96 -17.22
C ARG A 211 -7.07 5.37 -17.08
N MET A 212 -6.75 6.21 -16.11
CA MET A 212 -5.37 6.67 -15.88
C MET A 212 -4.52 5.70 -15.06
N GLN A 213 -5.15 4.78 -14.31
CA GLN A 213 -4.44 3.81 -13.50
C GLN A 213 -4.10 2.59 -14.35
N ARG A 214 -2.80 2.37 -14.62
CA ARG A 214 -2.35 1.22 -15.42
C ARG A 214 -2.51 -0.08 -14.62
N CYS A 215 -2.47 -1.20 -15.34
CA CYS A 215 -2.57 -2.52 -14.71
C CYS A 215 -1.27 -2.82 -13.95
N ILE A 216 -1.37 -3.38 -12.74
CA ILE A 216 -0.20 -3.74 -11.93
C ILE A 216 0.71 -4.77 -12.64
N GLY A 217 0.14 -5.59 -13.54
CA GLY A 217 0.88 -6.55 -14.36
C GLY A 217 1.92 -5.89 -15.26
N GLU A 218 1.62 -4.69 -15.79
CA GLU A 218 2.54 -3.95 -16.67
C GLU A 218 3.83 -3.58 -15.94
N TYR A 219 3.75 -3.29 -14.63
CA TYR A 219 4.95 -3.04 -13.83
C TYR A 219 5.90 -4.23 -13.86
N PHE A 220 5.40 -5.45 -13.70
CA PHE A 220 6.25 -6.64 -13.65
C PHE A 220 6.91 -6.90 -15.01
N VAL A 221 6.23 -6.58 -16.11
CA VAL A 221 6.79 -6.70 -17.48
C VAL A 221 7.83 -5.62 -17.75
N GLU A 222 7.51 -4.34 -17.48
CA GLU A 222 8.43 -3.21 -17.70
C GLU A 222 9.72 -3.33 -16.87
N ASN A 223 9.65 -3.98 -15.71
CA ASN A 223 10.80 -4.18 -14.83
C ASN A 223 11.54 -5.50 -15.08
N GLY A 224 11.14 -6.27 -16.10
CA GLY A 224 11.78 -7.55 -16.45
C GLY A 224 11.65 -8.63 -15.38
N LEU A 225 10.63 -8.54 -14.53
CA LEU A 225 10.35 -9.53 -13.48
C LEU A 225 9.57 -10.72 -14.03
N VAL A 226 8.73 -10.47 -15.04
CA VAL A 226 7.89 -11.46 -15.70
C VAL A 226 7.81 -11.09 -17.17
N SER A 227 7.86 -12.06 -18.09
CA SER A 227 7.65 -11.77 -19.53
C SER A 227 6.16 -11.56 -19.85
N SER A 228 5.83 -10.90 -20.97
CA SER A 228 4.42 -10.70 -21.37
C SER A 228 3.64 -12.02 -21.56
N PRO A 229 4.20 -13.06 -22.22
CA PRO A 229 3.55 -14.37 -22.30
C PRO A 229 3.38 -15.02 -20.92
N GLU A 230 4.45 -15.00 -20.10
CA GLU A 230 4.43 -15.58 -18.75
C GLU A 230 3.39 -14.89 -17.85
N LEU A 231 3.22 -13.57 -17.98
CA LEU A 231 2.20 -12.85 -17.23
C LEU A 231 0.80 -13.36 -17.55
N SER A 232 0.53 -13.69 -18.81
CA SER A 232 -0.77 -14.20 -19.25
C SER A 232 -1.05 -15.58 -18.62
N ASP A 233 -0.05 -16.45 -18.58
CA ASP A 233 -0.14 -17.76 -17.92
C ASP A 233 -0.35 -17.62 -16.40
N LEU A 234 0.35 -16.68 -15.77
CA LEU A 234 0.23 -16.40 -14.34
C LEU A 234 -1.15 -15.82 -13.97
N VAL A 235 -1.74 -15.00 -14.84
CA VAL A 235 -3.12 -14.51 -14.69
C VAL A 235 -4.11 -15.68 -14.79
N ALA A 236 -3.95 -16.57 -15.76
CA ALA A 236 -4.80 -17.77 -15.87
C ALA A 236 -4.68 -18.69 -14.64
N ALA A 237 -3.46 -18.90 -14.15
CA ALA A 237 -3.19 -19.68 -12.95
C ALA A 237 -3.82 -19.05 -11.69
N GLN A 238 -3.74 -17.71 -11.57
CA GLN A 238 -4.41 -16.95 -10.49
C GLN A 238 -5.93 -17.12 -10.55
N HIS A 239 -6.54 -17.06 -11.73
CA HIS A 239 -7.98 -17.26 -11.89
C HIS A 239 -8.39 -18.68 -11.48
N LYS A 240 -7.61 -19.70 -11.88
CA LYS A 240 -7.83 -21.10 -11.49
C LYS A 240 -7.70 -21.29 -9.98
N HIS A 241 -6.72 -20.66 -9.34
CA HIS A 241 -6.55 -20.65 -7.88
C HIS A 241 -7.77 -20.03 -7.19
N ASN A 242 -8.20 -18.84 -7.62
CA ASN A 242 -9.34 -18.15 -7.01
C ASN A 242 -10.64 -18.94 -7.15
N LYS A 243 -10.87 -19.62 -8.29
CA LYS A 243 -12.03 -20.51 -8.47
C LYS A 243 -12.05 -21.65 -7.45
N ARG A 244 -10.89 -22.26 -7.16
CA ARG A 244 -10.77 -23.34 -6.17
C ARG A 244 -10.92 -22.85 -4.73
N ALA A 245 -10.42 -21.66 -4.43
CA ALA A 245 -10.53 -21.04 -3.12
C ALA A 245 -11.97 -20.62 -2.74
N PHE A 246 -12.89 -20.57 -3.72
CA PHE A 246 -14.31 -20.29 -3.54
C PHE A 246 -15.18 -21.56 -3.39
N ALA A 247 -14.60 -22.76 -3.49
CA ALA A 247 -15.34 -24.02 -3.52
C ALA A 247 -15.65 -24.61 -2.13
N TRP A 248 -15.64 -23.80 -1.07
CA TRP A 248 -15.97 -24.19 0.31
C TRP A 248 -16.78 -23.09 0.99
#